data_AF-A0A2S0L5Q1-F1
#
_entry.id   AF-A0A2S0L5Q1-F1
#
_cell.length_a   1.000
_cell.length_b   1.000
_cell.length_c   1.000
_cell.angle_alpha   90.00
_cell.angle_beta   90.00
_cell.angle_gamma   90.00
#
_symmetry.space_group_name_H-M   'P 1'
#
loop_
_entity.id
_entity.type
_entity.pdbx_description
1 polymer ?
#
loop_
_entity_poly.entity_id
_entity_poly.type
_entity_poly.pdbx_seq_one_letter_code
_entity_poly.pdbx_strand_id
1 'polypeptide(L)'
;MDWNKLEVEYITTNTSYAKLAAKYQTSARTVSEYARRHEWKEKRRKYVSDTVGKAVERVSKLESIDLSKEIGIVHNLSNIMSDALLDPKQFNRYLVEETEYNSDGFPVSKKTVEKKYKRVDFKQVKDAANALQAIEKMRRSMETILTFQEKENLKLAKKRIRLEERKVKLLEAEAENKNISVEEAESIVLVNLSDEEVAEVEE
;
A
#
# COMPACT_ATOMS: atom_id res chain seq x y z
N MET A 1 17.03 35.52 33.94
CA MET A 1 15.94 34.91 33.15
C MET A 1 16.55 34.39 31.85
N ASP A 2 16.38 33.10 31.57
CA ASP A 2 17.05 32.44 30.44
C ASP A 2 16.12 32.40 29.22
N TRP A 3 16.23 33.42 28.38
CA TRP A 3 15.39 33.57 27.18
C TRP A 3 15.62 32.46 26.15
N ASN A 4 16.83 31.89 26.08
CA ASN A 4 17.16 30.81 25.15
C ASN A 4 16.43 29.52 25.54
N LYS A 5 16.32 29.21 26.83
CA LYS A 5 15.53 28.05 27.28
C LYS A 5 14.05 28.18 26.96
N LEU A 6 13.45 29.37 27.19
CA LEU A 6 12.05 29.59 26.78
C LEU A 6 11.88 29.48 25.26
N GLU A 7 12.84 29.98 24.48
CA GLU A 7 12.80 29.92 23.02
C GLU A 7 12.83 28.48 22.52
N VAL A 8 13.77 27.67 23.01
CA VAL A 8 13.89 26.25 22.64
C VAL A 8 12.64 25.47 23.04
N GLU A 9 12.14 25.66 24.27
CA GLU A 9 10.93 24.98 24.72
C GLU A 9 9.70 25.40 23.91
N TYR A 10 9.59 26.69 23.57
CA TYR A 10 8.54 27.14 22.65
C TYR A 10 8.70 26.51 21.27
N ILE A 11 9.87 26.52 20.66
CA ILE A 11 10.05 26.03 19.28
C ILE A 11 9.80 24.52 19.17
N THR A 12 10.20 23.76 20.18
CA THR A 12 10.22 22.28 20.13
C THR A 12 8.96 21.59 20.67
N THR A 13 8.09 22.30 21.40
CA THR A 13 6.89 21.70 22.04
C THR A 13 5.60 22.43 21.65
N ASN A 14 4.44 21.80 21.85
CA ASN A 14 3.14 22.46 21.62
C ASN A 14 2.66 23.30 22.83
N THR A 15 3.48 24.28 23.24
CA THR A 15 3.17 25.17 24.37
C THR A 15 2.72 26.56 23.92
N SER A 16 2.05 27.32 24.81
CA SER A 16 1.62 28.71 24.57
C SER A 16 2.45 29.69 25.41
N TYR A 17 2.47 30.96 25.02
CA TYR A 17 3.17 32.00 25.78
C TYR A 17 2.65 32.15 27.22
N ALA A 18 1.35 31.92 27.44
CA ALA A 18 0.76 31.93 28.78
C ALA A 18 1.28 30.77 29.65
N LYS A 19 1.41 29.57 29.08
CA LYS A 19 1.95 28.40 29.78
C LYS A 19 3.45 28.55 30.07
N LEU A 20 4.21 29.08 29.12
CA LEU A 20 5.63 29.43 29.35
C LEU A 20 5.77 30.50 30.43
N ALA A 21 4.94 31.54 30.39
CA ALA A 21 4.97 32.62 31.36
C ALA A 21 4.71 32.13 32.79
N ALA A 22 3.71 31.24 32.96
CA ALA A 22 3.42 30.61 34.25
C ALA A 22 4.58 29.72 34.74
N LYS A 23 5.18 28.91 33.85
CA LYS A 23 6.29 28.01 34.18
C LYS A 23 7.56 28.76 34.60
N TYR A 24 7.85 29.87 33.94
CA TYR A 24 9.05 30.68 34.17
C TYR A 24 8.81 31.92 35.05
N GLN A 25 7.66 31.98 35.74
CA GLN A 25 7.28 33.03 36.70
C GLN A 25 7.47 34.45 36.14
N THR A 26 7.00 34.67 34.91
CA THR A 26 7.10 35.96 34.20
C THR A 26 5.74 36.38 33.68
N SER A 27 5.60 37.65 33.28
CA SER A 27 4.41 38.11 32.58
C SER A 27 4.36 37.56 31.14
N ALA A 28 3.17 37.10 30.73
CA ALA A 28 2.89 36.66 29.37
C ALA A 28 3.11 37.78 28.33
N ARG A 29 2.93 39.04 28.73
CA ARG A 29 3.21 40.20 27.88
C ARG A 29 4.70 40.29 27.55
N THR A 30 5.57 40.16 28.56
CA THR A 30 7.03 40.20 28.39
C THR A 30 7.52 39.08 27.48
N VAL A 31 6.98 37.87 27.64
CA VAL A 31 7.29 36.73 26.77
C VAL A 31 6.82 36.98 25.33
N SER A 32 5.61 37.52 25.15
CA SER A 32 5.05 37.82 23.82
C SER A 32 5.86 38.88 23.08
N GLU A 33 6.25 39.96 23.76
CA GLU A 33 7.05 41.04 23.16
C GLU A 33 8.45 40.54 22.75
N TYR A 34 9.10 39.74 23.62
CA TYR A 34 10.39 39.12 23.30
C TYR A 34 10.27 38.12 22.14
N ALA A 35 9.30 37.21 22.20
CA ALA A 35 9.05 36.21 21.16
C ALA A 35 8.73 36.84 19.79
N ARG A 36 8.08 38.01 19.76
CA ARG A 36 7.82 38.76 18.54
C ARG A 36 9.11 39.34 17.95
N ARG A 37 9.98 39.94 18.77
CA ARG A 37 11.26 40.51 18.32
C ARG A 37 12.23 39.44 17.80
N HIS A 38 12.14 38.23 18.34
CA HIS A 38 13.02 37.11 17.99
C HIS A 38 12.35 36.06 17.07
N GLU A 39 11.17 36.40 16.51
CA GLU A 39 10.47 35.62 15.48
C GLU A 39 10.18 34.15 15.86
N TRP A 40 9.85 33.90 17.12
CA TRP A 40 9.69 32.54 17.63
C TRP A 40 8.64 31.72 16.87
N LYS A 41 7.58 32.36 16.36
CA LYS A 41 6.56 31.69 15.54
C LYS A 41 7.13 31.15 14.22
N GLU A 42 7.95 31.94 13.54
CA GLU A 42 8.57 31.55 12.27
C GLU A 42 9.62 30.47 12.51
N LYS A 43 10.43 30.59 13.56
CA LYS A 43 11.38 29.56 13.98
C LYS A 43 10.68 28.24 14.32
N ARG A 44 9.55 28.27 15.03
CA ARG A 44 8.71 27.09 15.28
C ARG A 44 8.17 26.51 13.97
N ARG A 45 7.63 27.34 13.07
CA ARG A 45 7.11 26.87 11.77
C ARG A 45 8.21 26.14 10.98
N LYS A 46 9.41 26.72 10.92
CA LYS A 46 10.57 26.11 10.27
C LYS A 46 10.99 24.80 10.94
N TYR A 47 11.11 24.78 12.27
CA TYR A 47 11.45 23.57 13.02
C TYR A 47 10.44 22.43 12.78
N VAL A 48 9.14 22.73 12.81
CA VAL A 48 8.08 21.75 12.53
C VAL A 48 8.21 21.24 11.09
N SER A 49 8.36 22.14 10.12
CA SER A 49 8.55 21.76 8.70
C SER A 49 9.78 20.87 8.50
N ASP A 50 10.92 21.23 9.08
CA ASP A 50 12.16 20.47 8.96
C ASP A 50 12.06 19.10 9.66
N THR A 51 11.39 19.05 10.82
CA THR A 51 11.18 17.81 11.57
C THR A 51 10.24 16.87 10.82
N VAL A 52 9.14 17.40 10.28
CA VAL A 52 8.21 16.64 9.43
C VAL A 52 8.94 16.15 8.17
N GLY A 53 9.71 17.01 7.50
CA GLY A 53 10.49 16.64 6.32
C GLY A 53 11.48 15.51 6.61
N LYS A 54 12.26 15.61 7.69
CA LYS A 54 13.19 14.55 8.13
C LYS A 54 12.47 13.26 8.51
N ALA A 55 11.29 13.35 9.14
CA ALA A 55 10.50 12.18 9.48
C ALA A 55 10.00 11.47 8.21
N VAL A 56 9.46 12.21 7.24
CA VAL A 56 9.03 11.69 5.94
C VAL A 56 10.21 11.06 5.20
N GLU A 57 11.35 11.72 5.12
CA GLU A 57 12.56 11.19 4.48
C GLU A 57 13.02 9.88 5.14
N ARG A 58 13.03 9.83 6.48
CA ARG A 58 13.40 8.62 7.21
C ARG A 58 12.43 7.47 6.94
N VAL A 59 11.12 7.73 6.95
CA VAL A 59 10.10 6.71 6.66
C VAL A 59 10.27 6.21 5.23
N SER A 60 10.36 7.11 4.26
CA SER A 60 10.58 6.77 2.85
C SER A 60 11.84 5.93 2.64
N LYS A 61 12.94 6.26 3.33
CA LYS A 61 14.18 5.47 3.27
C LYS A 61 14.01 4.06 3.85
N LEU A 62 13.30 3.92 4.97
CA LEU A 62 13.03 2.62 5.57
C LEU A 62 12.14 1.77 4.65
N GLU A 63 11.05 2.35 4.13
CA GLU A 63 10.17 1.70 3.16
C GLU A 63 10.94 1.26 1.90
N SER A 64 11.82 2.11 1.38
CA SER A 64 12.67 1.77 0.23
C SER A 64 13.62 0.60 0.52
N ILE A 65 14.23 0.56 1.72
CA ILE A 65 15.09 -0.53 2.14
C ILE A 65 14.29 -1.84 2.25
N ASP A 66 13.12 -1.79 2.87
CA ASP A 66 12.30 -2.98 3.09
C ASP A 66 11.74 -3.50 1.77
N LEU A 67 11.24 -2.62 0.89
CA LEU A 67 10.83 -2.98 -0.47
C LEU A 67 12.00 -3.59 -1.27
N SER A 68 13.21 -3.04 -1.14
CA SER A 68 14.39 -3.58 -1.81
C SER A 68 14.73 -5.00 -1.33
N LYS A 69 14.62 -5.27 -0.02
CA LYS A 69 14.81 -6.62 0.53
C LYS A 69 13.74 -7.57 0.00
N GLU A 70 12.49 -7.14 0.00
CA GLU A 70 11.36 -7.94 -0.50
C GLU A 70 11.55 -8.32 -1.97
N ILE A 71 11.87 -7.35 -2.84
CA ILE A 71 12.20 -7.59 -4.25
C ILE A 71 13.37 -8.57 -4.38
N GLY A 72 14.42 -8.39 -3.56
CA GLY A 72 15.57 -9.30 -3.52
C GLY A 72 15.17 -10.75 -3.18
N ILE A 73 14.25 -10.93 -2.23
CA ILE A 73 13.71 -12.25 -1.87
C ILE A 73 12.95 -12.86 -3.06
N VAL A 74 12.09 -12.09 -3.73
CA VAL A 74 11.34 -12.57 -4.91
C VAL A 74 12.29 -12.98 -6.03
N HIS A 75 13.34 -12.20 -6.30
CA HIS A 75 14.37 -12.55 -7.28
C HIS A 75 15.11 -13.83 -6.90
N ASN A 76 15.51 -13.98 -5.64
CA ASN A 76 16.17 -15.20 -5.17
C ASN A 76 15.26 -16.43 -5.29
N LEU A 77 13.98 -16.33 -4.91
CA LEU A 77 13.00 -17.40 -5.10
C LEU A 77 12.82 -17.76 -6.58
N SER A 78 12.75 -16.74 -7.45
CA SER A 78 12.67 -16.93 -8.89
C SER A 78 13.90 -17.67 -9.43
N ASN A 79 15.11 -17.36 -8.94
CA ASN A 79 16.35 -18.01 -9.35
C ASN A 79 16.41 -19.46 -8.85
N ILE A 80 16.12 -19.71 -7.57
CA ILE A 80 16.06 -21.07 -7.01
C ILE A 80 15.08 -21.94 -7.82
N MET A 81 13.91 -21.38 -8.13
CA MET A 81 12.90 -22.10 -8.90
C MET A 81 13.36 -22.34 -10.34
N SER A 82 14.03 -21.36 -10.96
CA SER A 82 14.64 -21.53 -12.29
C SER A 82 15.70 -22.64 -12.28
N ASP A 83 16.61 -22.64 -11.32
CA ASP A 83 17.67 -23.64 -11.19
C ASP A 83 17.09 -25.05 -11.00
N ALA A 84 16.04 -25.18 -10.17
CA ALA A 84 15.34 -26.44 -9.98
C ALA A 84 14.64 -26.91 -11.27
N LEU A 85 14.07 -26.00 -12.06
CA LEU A 85 13.39 -26.31 -13.32
C LEU A 85 14.37 -26.65 -14.46
N LEU A 86 15.60 -26.16 -14.38
CA LEU A 86 16.66 -26.48 -15.35
C LEU A 86 17.21 -27.89 -15.16
N ASP A 87 17.02 -28.55 -14.01
CA ASP A 87 17.34 -29.98 -13.85
C ASP A 87 16.29 -30.83 -14.57
N PRO A 88 16.64 -31.49 -15.70
CA PRO A 88 15.68 -32.27 -16.50
C PRO A 88 15.10 -33.47 -15.75
N LYS A 89 15.75 -33.92 -14.68
CA LYS A 89 15.32 -35.05 -13.86
C LYS A 89 14.66 -34.62 -12.56
N GLN A 90 14.49 -33.33 -12.30
CA GLN A 90 13.91 -32.86 -11.05
C GLN A 90 12.53 -33.48 -10.80
N PHE A 91 11.66 -33.46 -11.81
CA PHE A 91 10.33 -34.04 -11.73
C PHE A 91 10.30 -35.57 -11.87
N ASN A 92 11.44 -36.22 -11.95
CA ASN A 92 11.55 -37.68 -11.94
C ASN A 92 12.01 -38.22 -10.57
N ARG A 93 12.28 -37.34 -9.60
CA ARG A 93 12.70 -37.68 -8.25
C ARG A 93 11.49 -37.88 -7.35
N TYR A 94 11.49 -38.96 -6.58
CA TYR A 94 10.43 -39.28 -5.62
C TYR A 94 11.07 -39.59 -4.28
N LEU A 95 10.47 -39.07 -3.20
CA LEU A 95 10.79 -39.49 -1.85
C LEU A 95 10.07 -40.81 -1.57
N VAL A 96 10.84 -41.85 -1.25
CA VAL A 96 10.33 -43.19 -0.98
C VAL A 96 10.75 -43.60 0.42
N GLU A 97 9.80 -44.11 1.21
CA GLU A 97 10.12 -44.76 2.48
C GLU A 97 10.64 -46.16 2.22
N GLU A 98 11.86 -46.43 2.65
CA GLU A 98 12.42 -47.77 2.73
C GLU A 98 12.39 -48.24 4.17
N THR A 99 11.93 -49.47 4.38
CA THR A 99 12.00 -50.15 5.67
C THR A 99 13.20 -51.07 5.66
N GLU A 100 14.11 -50.91 6.61
CA GLU A 100 15.20 -51.84 6.83
C GLU A 100 14.71 -52.99 7.71
N TYR A 101 15.06 -54.21 7.34
CA TYR A 101 14.69 -55.43 8.06
C TYR A 101 15.94 -56.09 8.64
N ASN A 102 15.83 -56.70 9.82
CA ASN A 102 16.90 -57.52 10.37
C ASN A 102 16.95 -58.89 9.65
N SER A 103 17.95 -59.70 10.02
CA SER A 103 18.15 -61.07 9.50
C SER A 103 16.92 -61.97 9.64
N ASP A 104 16.06 -61.68 10.63
CA ASP A 104 14.86 -62.44 10.95
C ASP A 104 13.59 -61.87 10.27
N GLY A 105 13.72 -60.84 9.44
CA GLY A 105 12.61 -60.25 8.67
C GLY A 105 11.74 -59.26 9.46
N PHE A 106 12.14 -58.85 10.65
CA PHE A 106 11.45 -57.81 11.43
C PHE A 106 11.95 -56.40 11.04
N PRO A 107 11.04 -55.42 10.91
CA PRO A 107 11.40 -54.06 10.56
C PRO A 107 12.19 -53.40 11.71
N VAL A 108 13.38 -52.89 11.40
CA VAL A 108 14.33 -52.27 12.34
C VAL A 108 14.25 -50.76 12.28
N SER A 109 14.14 -50.20 11.08
CA SER A 109 14.14 -48.75 10.87
C SER A 109 13.36 -48.37 9.62
N LYS A 110 12.89 -47.12 9.56
CA LYS A 110 12.37 -46.51 8.34
C LYS A 110 13.27 -45.34 7.97
N LYS A 111 13.65 -45.26 6.69
CA LYS A 111 14.40 -44.14 6.13
C LYS A 111 13.71 -43.61 4.89
N THR A 112 13.74 -42.30 4.71
CA THR A 112 13.28 -41.65 3.48
C THR A 112 14.47 -41.48 2.56
N VAL A 113 14.39 -42.04 1.35
CA VAL A 113 15.43 -41.93 0.33
C VAL A 113 14.87 -41.29 -0.94
N GLU A 114 15.69 -40.51 -1.62
CA GLU A 114 15.36 -39.97 -2.94
C GLU A 114 15.66 -41.02 -4.00
N LYS A 115 14.66 -41.38 -4.80
CA LYS A 115 14.80 -42.29 -5.95
C LYS A 115 14.38 -41.63 -7.25
N LYS A 116 15.12 -41.93 -8.32
CA LYS A 116 14.82 -41.45 -9.68
C LYS A 116 14.06 -42.52 -10.46
N TYR A 117 12.94 -42.12 -11.06
CA TYR A 117 12.08 -42.99 -11.87
C TYR A 117 12.01 -42.48 -13.31
N LYS A 118 11.53 -43.31 -14.25
CA LYS A 118 11.30 -42.86 -15.65
C LYS A 118 10.05 -41.98 -15.78
N ARG A 119 9.05 -42.21 -14.93
CA ARG A 119 7.80 -41.44 -14.92
C ARG A 119 8.02 -40.06 -14.32
N VAL A 120 7.23 -39.10 -14.77
CA VAL A 120 7.20 -37.72 -14.28
C VAL A 120 6.21 -37.62 -13.12
N ASP A 121 6.61 -36.91 -12.07
CA ASP A 121 5.78 -36.55 -10.93
C ASP A 121 4.97 -35.29 -11.24
N PHE A 122 3.79 -35.49 -11.82
CA PHE A 122 2.86 -34.39 -12.13
C PHE A 122 2.39 -33.60 -10.89
N LYS A 123 2.48 -34.18 -9.68
CA LYS A 123 2.16 -33.45 -8.45
C LYS A 123 3.23 -32.39 -8.19
N GLN A 124 4.51 -32.76 -8.26
CA GLN A 124 5.61 -31.80 -8.14
C GLN A 124 5.59 -30.74 -9.25
N VAL A 125 5.21 -31.12 -10.48
CA VAL A 125 5.02 -30.15 -11.58
C VAL A 125 3.91 -29.15 -11.25
N LYS A 126 2.77 -29.61 -10.73
CA LYS A 126 1.67 -28.74 -10.31
C LYS A 126 2.09 -27.82 -9.16
N ASP A 127 2.81 -28.34 -8.18
CA ASP A 127 3.29 -27.56 -7.04
C ASP A 127 4.30 -26.49 -7.49
N ALA A 128 5.19 -26.83 -8.42
CA ALA A 128 6.10 -25.88 -9.07
C ALA A 128 5.35 -24.78 -9.85
N ALA A 129 4.31 -25.13 -10.61
CA ALA A 129 3.49 -24.17 -11.33
C ALA A 129 2.75 -23.20 -10.37
N ASN A 130 2.23 -23.71 -9.26
CA ASN A 130 1.60 -22.89 -8.22
C ASN A 130 2.61 -21.96 -7.55
N ALA A 131 3.83 -22.44 -7.27
CA ALA A 131 4.89 -21.62 -6.72
C ALA A 131 5.29 -20.48 -7.67
N LEU A 132 5.40 -20.77 -8.98
CA LEU A 132 5.66 -19.75 -9.99
C LEU A 132 4.53 -18.71 -10.05
N GLN A 133 3.27 -19.12 -10.01
CA GLN A 133 2.14 -18.18 -9.96
C GLN A 133 2.17 -17.29 -8.70
N ALA A 134 2.61 -17.83 -7.56
CA ALA A 134 2.75 -17.04 -6.34
C ALA A 134 3.89 -16.00 -6.46
N ILE A 135 5.06 -16.41 -6.97
CA ILE A 135 6.20 -15.51 -7.24
C ILE A 135 5.80 -14.40 -8.20
N GLU A 136 5.04 -14.74 -9.24
CA GLU A 136 4.55 -13.82 -10.27
C GLU A 136 3.59 -12.76 -9.68
N LYS A 137 2.63 -13.19 -8.85
CA LYS A 137 1.74 -12.28 -8.11
C LYS A 137 2.53 -11.37 -7.16
N MET A 138 3.51 -11.91 -6.45
CA MET A 138 4.38 -11.13 -5.56
C MET A 138 5.17 -10.07 -6.33
N ARG A 139 5.80 -10.44 -7.46
CA ARG A 139 6.53 -9.48 -8.31
C ARG A 139 5.62 -8.36 -8.80
N ARG A 140 4.44 -8.69 -9.32
CA ARG A 140 3.46 -7.69 -9.78
C ARG A 140 3.03 -6.72 -8.69
N SER A 141 2.76 -7.24 -7.49
CA SER A 141 2.39 -6.42 -6.32
C SER A 141 3.50 -5.44 -5.93
N MET A 142 4.76 -5.87 -5.98
CA MET A 142 5.91 -5.03 -5.58
C MET A 142 6.27 -4.00 -6.64
N GLU A 143 6.15 -4.33 -7.92
CA GLU A 143 6.47 -3.41 -9.03
C GLU A 143 5.30 -2.49 -9.39
N THR A 144 4.16 -2.55 -8.67
CA THR A 144 2.90 -1.86 -9.03
C THR A 144 2.45 -2.14 -10.46
N ILE A 145 2.78 -3.33 -10.99
CA ILE A 145 2.40 -3.73 -12.35
C ILE A 145 1.01 -4.34 -12.31
N LEU A 146 0.03 -3.55 -12.74
CA LEU A 146 -1.34 -4.02 -12.95
C LEU A 146 -1.37 -5.13 -14.01
N THR A 147 -2.06 -6.23 -13.70
CA THR A 147 -2.42 -7.26 -14.67
C THR A 147 -3.29 -6.68 -15.80
N PHE A 148 -3.41 -7.41 -16.92
CA PHE A 148 -4.30 -7.00 -18.00
C PHE A 148 -5.75 -6.82 -17.53
N GLN A 149 -6.24 -7.75 -16.72
CA GLN A 149 -7.60 -7.71 -16.17
C GLN A 149 -7.79 -6.56 -15.18
N GLU A 150 -6.81 -6.28 -14.32
CA GLU A 150 -6.86 -5.12 -13.43
C GLU A 150 -6.78 -3.79 -14.20
N LYS A 151 -6.00 -3.72 -15.29
CA LYS A 151 -5.97 -2.55 -16.18
C LYS A 151 -7.32 -2.30 -16.84
N GLU A 152 -7.98 -3.34 -17.33
CA GLU A 152 -9.35 -3.25 -17.87
C GLU A 152 -10.35 -2.79 -16.80
N ASN A 153 -10.31 -3.40 -15.62
CA ASN A 153 -11.18 -3.02 -14.51
C ASN A 153 -10.95 -1.56 -14.07
N LEU A 154 -9.70 -1.12 -13.98
CA LEU A 154 -9.36 0.27 -13.67
C LEU A 154 -9.86 1.22 -14.77
N LYS A 155 -9.78 0.83 -16.04
CA LYS A 155 -10.30 1.60 -17.17
C LYS A 155 -11.82 1.75 -17.09
N LEU A 156 -12.53 0.69 -16.75
CA LEU A 156 -13.99 0.72 -16.54
C LEU A 156 -14.37 1.57 -15.33
N ALA A 157 -13.68 1.41 -14.20
CA ALA A 157 -13.91 2.22 -12.99
C ALA A 157 -13.67 3.71 -13.26
N LYS A 158 -12.59 4.06 -13.97
CA LYS A 158 -12.32 5.46 -14.38
C LYS A 158 -13.40 6.02 -15.30
N LYS A 159 -13.96 5.20 -16.21
CA LYS A 159 -15.09 5.63 -17.05
C LYS A 159 -16.33 5.90 -16.19
N ARG A 160 -16.63 5.03 -15.23
CA ARG A 160 -17.77 5.18 -14.32
C ARG A 160 -17.66 6.44 -13.45
N ILE A 161 -16.51 6.66 -12.82
CA ILE A 161 -16.25 7.87 -12.02
C ILE A 161 -16.45 9.13 -12.86
N ARG A 162 -15.93 9.16 -14.09
CA ARG A 162 -16.13 10.33 -14.98
C ARG A 162 -17.59 10.57 -15.34
N LEU A 163 -18.38 9.51 -15.49
CA LEU A 163 -19.82 9.63 -15.74
C LEU A 163 -20.54 10.16 -14.49
N GLU A 164 -20.20 9.66 -13.31
CA GLU A 164 -20.73 10.13 -12.02
C GLU A 164 -20.35 11.60 -11.76
N GLU A 165 -19.09 11.99 -11.98
CA GLU A 165 -18.63 13.39 -11.89
C GLU A 165 -19.38 14.32 -12.85
N ARG A 166 -19.66 13.86 -14.08
CA ARG A 166 -20.47 14.63 -15.03
C ARG A 166 -21.91 14.77 -14.57
N LYS A 167 -22.50 13.69 -14.03
CA LYS A 167 -23.87 13.71 -13.49
C LYS A 167 -23.99 14.68 -12.33
N VAL A 168 -23.04 14.67 -11.39
CA VAL A 168 -22.99 15.60 -10.25
C VAL A 168 -22.90 17.04 -10.74
N LYS A 169 -22.04 17.34 -11.72
CA LYS A 169 -21.93 18.71 -12.27
C LYS A 169 -23.20 19.20 -12.96
N LEU A 170 -23.91 18.31 -13.65
CA LEU A 170 -25.20 18.65 -14.28
C LEU A 170 -26.26 18.94 -13.21
N LEU A 171 -26.30 18.14 -12.15
CA LEU A 171 -27.18 18.34 -10.99
C LEU A 171 -26.91 19.67 -10.29
N GLU A 172 -25.64 19.99 -10.03
CA GLU A 172 -25.23 21.26 -9.43
C GLU A 172 -25.63 22.46 -10.32
N ALA A 173 -25.39 22.37 -11.62
CA ALA A 173 -25.75 23.43 -12.57
C ALA A 173 -27.28 23.62 -12.69
N GLU A 174 -28.05 22.53 -12.63
CA GLU A 174 -29.50 22.58 -12.69
C GLU A 174 -30.12 23.09 -11.37
N ALA A 175 -29.55 22.71 -10.24
CA ALA A 175 -29.89 23.25 -8.92
C ALA A 175 -29.63 24.77 -8.85
N GLU A 176 -28.47 25.24 -9.35
CA GLU A 176 -28.15 26.67 -9.43
C GLU A 176 -29.10 27.43 -10.37
N ASN A 177 -29.39 26.87 -11.56
CA ASN A 177 -30.24 27.54 -12.56
C ASN A 177 -31.70 27.64 -12.09
N LYS A 178 -32.22 26.61 -11.41
CA LYS A 178 -33.59 26.58 -10.89
C LYS A 178 -33.73 27.12 -9.46
N ASN A 179 -32.63 27.46 -8.80
CA ASN A 179 -32.56 27.90 -7.41
C ASN A 179 -33.28 26.93 -6.45
N ILE A 180 -33.11 25.64 -6.70
CA ILE A 180 -33.68 24.51 -5.96
C ILE A 180 -32.58 23.75 -5.24
N SER A 181 -32.95 22.91 -4.27
CA SER A 181 -31.98 22.05 -3.59
C SER A 181 -31.42 20.97 -4.53
N VAL A 182 -30.23 20.45 -4.21
CA VAL A 182 -29.57 19.37 -4.98
C VAL A 182 -30.43 18.10 -5.02
N GLU A 183 -31.18 17.83 -3.95
CA GLU A 183 -32.14 16.70 -3.87
C GLU A 183 -33.33 16.87 -4.82
N GLU A 184 -33.82 18.10 -5.00
CA GLU A 184 -34.88 18.43 -5.97
C GLU A 184 -34.36 18.37 -7.41
N ALA A 185 -33.11 18.77 -7.66
CA ALA A 185 -32.46 18.64 -8.97
C ALA A 185 -32.24 17.16 -9.35
N GLU A 186 -31.93 16.29 -8.39
CA GLU A 186 -31.78 14.85 -8.59
C GLU A 186 -33.07 14.19 -9.08
N SER A 187 -34.20 14.58 -8.50
CA SER A 187 -35.53 14.14 -8.96
C SER A 187 -35.82 14.54 -10.41
N ILE A 188 -35.39 15.73 -10.85
CA ILE A 188 -35.63 16.23 -12.21
C ILE A 188 -34.73 15.52 -13.24
N VAL A 189 -33.44 15.33 -12.93
CA VAL A 189 -32.51 14.63 -13.83
C VAL A 189 -32.87 13.16 -13.99
N LEU A 190 -33.40 12.51 -12.94
CA LEU A 190 -33.92 11.14 -13.03
C LEU A 190 -35.12 11.02 -13.97
N VAL A 191 -35.99 12.04 -14.02
CA VAL A 191 -37.15 12.08 -14.94
C VAL A 191 -36.71 12.33 -16.38
N ASN A 192 -35.71 13.19 -16.62
CA ASN A 192 -35.22 13.46 -17.97
C ASN A 192 -34.40 12.29 -18.57
N LEU A 193 -33.65 11.55 -17.74
CA LEU A 193 -32.93 10.34 -18.19
C LEU A 193 -33.89 9.19 -18.57
N SER A 194 -35.04 9.07 -17.90
CA SER A 194 -36.05 8.08 -18.30
C SER A 194 -36.77 8.44 -19.60
N ASP A 195 -36.87 9.73 -19.93
CA ASP A 195 -37.51 10.18 -21.17
C ASP A 195 -36.57 10.02 -22.39
N GLU A 196 -35.25 10.17 -22.20
CA GLU A 196 -34.24 9.90 -23.25
C GLU A 196 -34.08 8.41 -23.58
N GLU A 197 -34.13 7.52 -22.58
CA GLU A 197 -34.10 6.05 -22.80
C GLU A 197 -35.37 5.52 -23.48
N VAL A 198 -36.51 6.21 -23.35
CA VAL A 198 -37.75 5.84 -24.06
C VAL A 198 -37.73 6.30 -25.52
N ALA A 199 -37.08 7.42 -25.82
CA ALA A 199 -36.95 7.93 -27.19
C ALA A 199 -36.00 7.10 -28.07
N GLU A 200 -34.91 6.55 -27.52
CA GLU A 200 -33.98 5.67 -28.27
C GLU A 200 -34.56 4.27 -28.57
N VAL A 201 -35.66 3.88 -27.92
CA VAL A 201 -36.32 2.57 -28.17
C VAL A 201 -37.43 2.69 -29.23
N GLU A 202 -37.82 3.91 -29.62
CA GLU A 202 -38.87 4.17 -30.62
C GLU A 202 -38.34 4.59 -32.02
N GLU A 203 -37.01 4.64 -32.24
CA GLU A 203 -36.37 4.75 -33.58
C GLU A 203 -35.82 3.40 -34.09
#